data_AF-A0A6I2YZT4-F1
#
_entry.id   AF-A0A6I2YZT4-F1
#
_cell.length_a   1.000
_cell.length_b   1.000
_cell.length_c   1.000
_cell.angle_alpha   90.00
_cell.angle_beta   90.00
_cell.angle_gamma   90.00
#
_symmetry.space_group_name_H-M   'P 1'
#
loop_
_entity.id
_entity.type
_entity.pdbx_description
1 polymer ?
#
loop_
_entity_poly.entity_id
_entity_poly.type
_entity_poly.pdbx_seq_one_letter_code
_entity_poly.pdbx_strand_id
1 'polypeptide(L)'
;MEGLAYLVVMLMMIVILGGPLAILITMIPTRHILLTILKRIVHGFIIAMSLMVGSTFLFNAELPLPVHLIGLFGVAMAYIAIRREYFPEVRIIGPLLSQFGLRRNGSQGNSDSGEQYGPVMKWRRNGRSGGNDGHGPEGQH
;
A
#
# COMPACT_ATOMS: atom_id res chain seq x y z
N MET A 1 -16.93 -15.18 36.08
CA MET A 1 -15.71 -15.28 35.25
C MET A 1 -15.96 -15.15 33.75
N GLU A 2 -17.20 -15.32 33.27
CA GLU A 2 -17.53 -15.24 31.83
C GLU A 2 -17.24 -13.86 31.20
N GLY A 3 -17.50 -12.76 31.91
CA GLY A 3 -17.27 -11.40 31.39
C GLY A 3 -15.81 -11.12 31.00
N LEU A 4 -14.84 -11.69 31.72
CA LEU A 4 -13.42 -11.54 31.39
C LEU A 4 -13.07 -12.28 30.08
N ALA A 5 -13.65 -13.47 29.88
CA ALA A 5 -13.46 -14.23 28.64
C ALA A 5 -14.00 -13.46 27.42
N TYR A 6 -15.18 -12.84 27.52
CA TYR A 6 -15.73 -12.00 26.45
C TYR A 6 -14.84 -10.81 26.11
N LEU A 7 -14.26 -10.15 27.13
CA LEU A 7 -13.34 -9.03 26.94
C LEU A 7 -12.09 -9.47 26.18
N VAL A 8 -11.49 -10.60 26.58
CA VAL A 8 -10.31 -11.16 25.89
C VAL A 8 -10.61 -11.49 24.44
N VAL A 9 -11.76 -12.11 24.16
CA VAL A 9 -12.20 -12.41 22.78
C VAL A 9 -12.40 -11.12 21.98
N MET A 10 -12.97 -10.07 22.57
CA MET A 10 -13.14 -8.78 21.91
C MET A 10 -11.78 -8.15 21.55
N LEU A 11 -10.80 -8.18 22.47
CA LEU A 11 -9.44 -7.68 22.21
C LEU A 11 -8.76 -8.49 21.09
N MET A 12 -8.92 -9.81 21.10
CA MET A 12 -8.44 -10.68 20.02
C MET A 12 -9.01 -10.27 18.67
N MET A 13 -10.33 -10.02 18.61
CA MET A 13 -10.98 -9.58 17.37
C MET A 13 -10.48 -8.22 16.91
N ILE A 14 -10.21 -7.28 17.82
CA ILE A 14 -9.62 -5.98 17.48
C ILE A 14 -8.24 -6.15 16.83
N VAL A 15 -7.39 -7.03 17.36
CA VAL A 15 -6.04 -7.27 16.81
C VAL A 15 -6.11 -7.97 15.46
N ILE A 16 -6.97 -9.00 15.34
CA ILE A 16 -7.12 -9.79 14.12
C ILE A 16 -7.73 -8.96 12.99
N LEU A 17 -8.76 -8.15 13.28
CA LEU A 17 -9.49 -7.38 12.27
C LEU A 17 -8.89 -6.00 12.02
N GLY A 18 -8.21 -5.39 13.00
CA GLY A 18 -7.72 -4.01 12.91
C GLY A 18 -6.77 -3.79 11.72
N GLY A 19 -5.86 -4.73 11.49
CA GLY A 19 -4.95 -4.70 10.34
C GLY A 19 -5.66 -4.77 8.98
N PRO A 20 -6.42 -5.85 8.70
CA PRO A 20 -7.21 -5.97 7.47
C PRO A 20 -8.18 -4.80 7.24
N LEU A 21 -8.86 -4.30 8.28
CA LEU A 21 -9.77 -3.16 8.18
C LEU A 21 -9.04 -1.87 7.81
N ALA A 22 -7.90 -1.60 8.45
CA ALA A 22 -7.06 -0.45 8.10
C ALA A 22 -6.65 -0.53 6.62
N ILE A 23 -6.21 -1.71 6.17
CA ILE A 23 -5.90 -1.96 4.76
C ILE A 23 -7.11 -1.71 3.86
N LEU A 24 -8.32 -2.15 4.24
CA LEU A 24 -9.53 -1.93 3.45
C LEU A 24 -9.86 -0.44 3.30
N ILE A 25 -9.70 0.36 4.36
CA ILE A 25 -9.95 1.80 4.34
C ILE A 25 -9.03 2.51 3.34
N THR A 26 -7.77 2.07 3.22
CA THR A 26 -6.84 2.66 2.23
C THR A 26 -7.29 2.46 0.77
N MET A 27 -8.15 1.46 0.48
CA MET A 27 -8.64 1.20 -0.88
C MET A 27 -9.66 2.24 -1.36
N ILE A 28 -10.27 3.00 -0.46
CA ILE A 28 -11.34 3.93 -0.80
C ILE A 28 -10.72 5.19 -1.47
N PRO A 29 -11.02 5.47 -2.75
CA PRO A 29 -10.52 6.66 -3.42
C PRO A 29 -11.29 7.89 -2.93
N THR A 30 -10.57 8.92 -2.50
CA THR A 30 -11.16 10.18 -2.03
C THR A 30 -10.90 11.31 -3.03
N ARG A 31 -11.97 11.98 -3.50
CA ARG A 31 -11.87 13.12 -4.42
C ARG A 31 -11.63 14.46 -3.72
N HIS A 32 -12.12 14.61 -2.50
CA HIS A 32 -12.01 15.84 -1.72
C HIS A 32 -10.89 15.75 -0.68
N ILE A 33 -10.19 16.87 -0.47
CA ILE A 33 -9.08 16.93 0.51
C ILE A 33 -9.58 16.65 1.94
N LEU A 34 -10.79 17.13 2.27
CA LEU A 34 -11.41 16.96 3.57
C LEU A 34 -11.71 15.49 3.89
N LEU A 35 -12.22 14.75 2.89
CA LEU A 35 -12.43 13.30 3.00
C LEU A 35 -11.10 12.54 3.11
N THR A 36 -10.05 13.05 2.48
CA THR A 36 -8.71 12.45 2.57
C THR A 36 -8.13 12.60 3.97
N ILE A 37 -8.28 13.77 4.59
CA ILE A 37 -7.86 14.02 5.98
C ILE A 37 -8.68 13.16 6.95
N LEU A 38 -10.01 13.15 6.81
CA LEU A 38 -10.89 12.33 7.65
C LEU A 38 -10.52 10.84 7.55
N LYS A 39 -10.30 10.33 6.33
CA LYS A 39 -9.85 8.96 6.10
C LYS A 39 -8.54 8.66 6.83
N ARG A 40 -7.55 9.57 6.78
CA ARG A 40 -6.27 9.40 7.47
C ARG A 40 -6.40 9.39 8.99
N ILE A 41 -7.30 10.21 9.54
CA ILE A 41 -7.58 10.24 10.99
C ILE A 41 -8.19 8.89 11.43
N VAL A 42 -9.22 8.43 10.72
CA VAL A 42 -9.89 7.15 11.03
C VAL A 42 -8.92 5.97 10.88
N HIS A 43 -8.15 5.95 9.78
CA HIS A 43 -7.12 4.94 9.53
C HIS A 43 -6.05 4.93 10.63
N GLY A 44 -5.52 6.11 10.98
CA GLY A 44 -4.54 6.27 12.04
C GLY A 44 -5.07 5.80 13.40
N PHE A 45 -6.33 6.10 13.70
CA PHE A 45 -6.97 5.66 14.95
C PHE A 45 -7.07 4.14 15.06
N ILE A 46 -7.51 3.46 13.99
CA ILE A 46 -7.63 1.99 13.97
C ILE A 46 -6.25 1.34 14.14
N ILE A 47 -5.23 1.88 13.46
CA ILE A 47 -3.85 1.41 13.57
C ILE A 47 -3.32 1.60 15.00
N ALA A 48 -3.55 2.77 15.61
CA ALA A 48 -3.09 3.06 16.96
C ALA A 48 -3.70 2.08 17.98
N MET A 49 -5.01 1.83 17.89
CA MET A 49 -5.69 0.85 18.73
C MET A 49 -5.15 -0.57 18.53
N SER A 50 -4.95 -0.98 17.28
CA SER A 50 -4.40 -2.30 16.95
C SER A 50 -2.95 -2.47 17.44
N LEU A 51 -2.11 -1.43 17.32
CA LEU A 51 -0.74 -1.44 17.85
C LEU A 51 -0.71 -1.49 19.37
N MET A 52 -1.58 -0.74 20.05
CA MET A 52 -1.63 -0.73 21.50
C MET A 52 -1.98 -2.12 22.05
N VAL A 53 -3.02 -2.78 21.51
CA VAL A 53 -3.43 -4.12 21.96
C VAL A 53 -2.48 -5.21 21.43
N GLY A 54 -1.98 -5.10 20.20
CA GLY A 54 -1.05 -6.08 19.63
C GLY A 54 0.29 -6.09 20.36
N SER A 55 0.80 -4.92 20.75
CA SER A 55 2.05 -4.80 21.53
C SER A 55 1.89 -5.34 22.94
N THR A 56 0.76 -5.13 23.61
CA THR A 56 0.53 -5.76 24.92
C THR A 56 0.53 -7.28 24.79
N PHE A 57 -0.09 -7.86 23.76
CA PHE A 57 -0.03 -9.31 23.54
C PHE A 57 1.37 -9.84 23.24
N LEU A 58 2.26 -9.01 22.70
CA LEU A 58 3.64 -9.40 22.35
C LEU A 58 4.62 -9.30 23.52
N PHE A 59 4.46 -8.31 24.40
CA PHE A 59 5.41 -8.04 25.49
C PHE A 59 5.01 -8.67 26.84
N ASN A 60 3.78 -9.18 26.97
CA ASN A 60 3.34 -9.84 28.20
C ASN A 60 3.76 -11.33 28.20
N ALA A 61 4.87 -11.62 28.90
CA ALA A 61 5.46 -12.96 28.99
C ALA A 61 4.55 -14.03 29.63
N GLU A 62 3.52 -13.63 30.36
CA GLU A 62 2.57 -14.53 31.03
C GLU A 62 1.53 -15.14 30.06
N LEU A 63 1.42 -14.60 28.84
CA LEU A 63 0.44 -15.06 27.87
C LEU A 63 0.92 -16.34 27.15
N PRO A 64 0.02 -17.21 26.69
CA PRO A 64 0.41 -18.39 25.95
C PRO A 64 0.97 -18.01 24.56
N LEU A 65 1.83 -18.86 24.00
CA LEU A 65 2.50 -18.62 22.71
C LEU A 65 1.54 -18.24 21.56
N PRO A 66 0.35 -18.86 21.39
CA PRO A 66 -0.58 -18.47 20.32
C PRO A 66 -1.03 -17.01 20.39
N VAL A 67 -1.17 -16.45 21.61
CA VAL A 67 -1.58 -15.06 21.82
C VAL A 67 -0.48 -14.09 21.35
N HIS A 68 0.78 -14.45 21.59
CA HIS A 68 1.93 -13.69 21.10
C HIS A 68 2.00 -13.68 19.57
N LEU A 69 1.69 -14.80 18.91
CA LEU A 69 1.63 -14.86 17.45
C LEU A 69 0.53 -13.96 16.88
N ILE A 70 -0.62 -13.87 17.55
CA ILE A 70 -1.70 -12.96 17.18
C ILE A 70 -1.26 -11.50 17.38
N GLY A 71 -0.60 -11.20 18.49
CA GLY A 71 -0.01 -9.87 18.74
C GLY A 71 1.00 -9.48 17.65
N LEU A 72 1.92 -10.39 17.30
CA LEU A 72 2.89 -10.21 16.23
C LEU A 72 2.22 -9.99 14.87
N PHE A 73 1.18 -10.77 14.56
CA PHE A 73 0.37 -10.59 13.35
C PHE A 73 -0.26 -9.19 13.30
N GLY A 74 -0.87 -8.74 14.39
CA GLY A 74 -1.48 -7.41 14.47
C GLY A 74 -0.48 -6.29 14.26
N VAL A 75 0.69 -6.36 14.91
CA VAL A 75 1.77 -5.38 14.76
C VAL A 75 2.32 -5.37 13.33
N ALA A 76 2.55 -6.54 12.74
CA ALA A 76 3.01 -6.66 11.36
C ALA A 76 2.00 -6.07 10.36
N MET A 77 0.71 -6.37 10.54
CA MET A 77 -0.36 -5.84 9.69
C MET A 77 -0.54 -4.33 9.86
N ALA A 78 -0.43 -3.81 11.09
CA ALA A 78 -0.44 -2.38 11.35
C ALA A 78 0.71 -1.67 10.63
N TYR A 79 1.92 -2.24 10.66
CA TYR A 79 3.07 -1.72 9.90
C TYR A 79 2.79 -1.69 8.38
N ILE A 80 2.25 -2.77 7.81
CA ILE A 80 1.86 -2.83 6.39
C ILE A 80 0.81 -1.76 6.07
N ALA A 81 -0.18 -1.57 6.94
CA ALA A 81 -1.24 -0.57 6.77
C ALA A 81 -0.72 0.87 6.81
N ILE A 82 0.24 1.19 7.67
CA ILE A 82 0.94 2.49 7.70
C ILE A 82 1.70 2.69 6.38
N ARG A 83 2.50 1.70 5.99
CA ARG A 83 3.31 1.76 4.76
C ARG A 83 2.43 2.02 3.54
N ARG A 84 1.27 1.36 3.47
CA ARG A 84 0.33 1.49 2.36
C ARG A 84 -0.30 2.87 2.23
N GLU A 85 -0.72 3.50 3.34
CA GLU A 85 -1.44 4.79 3.30
C GLU A 85 -0.50 5.99 3.19
N TYR A 86 0.62 5.98 3.92
CA TYR A 86 1.50 7.14 4.05
C TYR A 86 2.65 7.12 3.04
N PHE A 87 3.08 5.93 2.59
CA PHE A 87 4.17 5.78 1.63
C PHE A 87 3.79 4.86 0.45
N PRO A 88 2.75 5.22 -0.33
CA PRO A 88 2.30 4.38 -1.45
C PRO A 88 3.36 4.22 -2.56
N GLU A 89 4.35 5.11 -2.63
CA GLU A 89 5.38 5.12 -3.68
C GLU A 89 6.53 4.13 -3.47
N VAL A 90 6.72 3.58 -2.25
CA VAL A 90 7.70 2.52 -2.00
C VAL A 90 7.10 1.19 -2.44
N ARG A 91 7.20 0.96 -3.75
CA ARG A 91 6.71 -0.19 -4.51
C ARG A 91 7.41 -1.51 -4.14
N ILE A 92 7.73 -1.77 -2.87
CA ILE A 92 8.57 -2.89 -2.39
C ILE A 92 7.95 -4.27 -2.69
N ILE A 93 6.63 -4.34 -2.91
CA ILE A 93 5.95 -5.59 -3.30
C ILE A 93 6.19 -5.92 -4.79
N GLY A 94 6.44 -4.92 -5.64
CA GLY A 94 6.78 -5.12 -7.06
C GLY A 94 8.06 -5.95 -7.26
N PRO A 95 9.21 -5.59 -6.66
CA PRO A 95 10.44 -6.34 -6.78
C PRO A 95 10.39 -7.67 -6.01
N LEU A 96 9.84 -7.73 -4.79
CA LEU A 96 9.72 -8.99 -4.03
C LEU A 96 8.88 -10.04 -4.76
N LEU A 97 7.73 -9.66 -5.33
CA LEU A 97 6.88 -10.58 -6.09
C LEU A 97 7.49 -10.97 -7.44
N SER A 98 8.35 -10.10 -8.01
CA SER A 98 9.13 -10.43 -9.21
C SER A 98 10.28 -11.40 -8.91
N GLN A 99 10.87 -11.34 -7.71
CA GLN A 99 11.88 -12.30 -7.24
C GLN A 99 11.27 -13.69 -6.97
N PHE A 100 10.00 -13.75 -6.58
CA PHE A 100 9.22 -14.99 -6.42
C PHE A 100 8.60 -15.51 -7.73
N GLY A 101 8.93 -14.95 -8.90
CA GLY A 101 8.54 -15.48 -10.21
C GLY A 101 7.03 -15.40 -10.56
N LEU A 102 6.19 -14.91 -9.65
CA LEU A 102 4.74 -14.82 -9.83
C LEU A 102 4.28 -13.60 -10.64
N ARG A 103 5.21 -12.70 -10.98
CA ARG A 103 4.91 -11.52 -11.78
C ARG A 103 5.18 -11.80 -13.26
N ARG A 104 4.25 -12.48 -13.93
CA ARG A 104 4.13 -12.42 -15.39
C ARG A 104 3.88 -10.95 -15.72
N ASN A 105 4.85 -10.29 -16.34
CA ASN A 105 4.70 -8.96 -16.92
C ASN A 105 3.64 -9.04 -18.04
N GLY A 106 2.37 -9.02 -17.64
CA GLY A 106 1.21 -8.98 -18.51
C GLY A 106 0.75 -7.55 -18.71
N SER A 107 1.57 -6.73 -19.35
CA SER A 107 1.06 -5.63 -20.14
C SER A 107 2.01 -5.39 -21.29
N GLN A 108 1.40 -5.38 -22.48
CA GLN A 108 1.95 -4.93 -23.74
C GLN A 108 2.51 -6.01 -24.66
N GLY A 109 1.63 -6.93 -25.06
CA GLY A 109 1.68 -7.54 -26.38
C GLY A 109 0.51 -7.00 -27.21
N ASN A 110 0.55 -5.73 -27.61
CA ASN A 110 -0.11 -5.34 -28.85
C ASN A 110 0.87 -5.80 -29.92
N SER A 111 0.50 -6.89 -30.59
CA SER A 111 1.22 -7.45 -31.72
C SER A 111 1.21 -6.43 -32.86
N ASP A 112 2.28 -5.65 -32.95
CA ASP A 112 2.83 -5.21 -34.22
C ASP A 112 4.35 -5.24 -34.08
N SER A 113 4.88 -6.34 -34.60
CA SER A 113 6.29 -6.62 -34.79
C SER A 113 6.95 -5.55 -35.66
N GLY A 114 7.81 -4.75 -35.04
CA GLY A 114 8.65 -3.78 -35.73
C GLY A 114 9.68 -3.19 -34.77
N GLU A 115 10.79 -3.91 -34.62
CA GLU A 115 12.13 -3.35 -34.41
C GLU A 115 12.51 -2.80 -33.02
N GLN A 116 13.44 -3.57 -32.41
CA GLN A 116 14.61 -3.15 -31.64
C GLN A 116 14.70 -1.68 -31.21
N TYR A 117 14.71 -1.43 -29.90
CA TYR A 117 15.72 -0.71 -29.09
C TYR A 117 15.10 -0.40 -27.70
N GLY A 118 15.86 -0.62 -26.62
CA GLY A 118 15.38 -0.73 -25.23
C GLY A 118 14.68 0.51 -24.62
N PRO A 119 14.15 0.40 -23.38
CA PRO A 119 13.23 1.39 -22.84
C PRO A 119 13.94 2.70 -22.49
N VAL A 120 13.81 3.68 -23.38
CA VAL A 120 14.05 5.10 -23.07
C VAL A 120 13.02 5.55 -22.03
N MET A 121 13.47 5.70 -20.79
CA MET A 121 12.76 6.42 -19.74
C MET A 121 12.49 7.86 -20.18
N LYS A 122 11.34 8.11 -20.81
CA LYS A 122 10.87 9.49 -21.03
C LYS A 122 10.22 9.99 -19.74
N TRP A 123 11.01 10.70 -18.93
CA TRP A 123 10.49 11.58 -17.88
C TRP A 123 9.69 12.70 -18.54
N ARG A 124 8.37 12.57 -18.67
CA ARG A 124 7.51 13.69 -19.07
C ARG A 124 7.13 14.50 -17.83
N ARG A 125 8.01 15.45 -17.49
CA ARG A 125 7.73 16.56 -16.57
C ARG A 125 7.01 17.66 -17.35
N ASN A 126 5.94 18.20 -16.77
CA ASN A 126 5.11 19.31 -17.26
C ASN A 126 5.89 20.41 -18.01
N GLY A 127 5.31 20.93 -19.10
CA GLY A 127 5.61 22.29 -19.54
C GLY A 127 5.44 22.57 -21.04
N ARG A 128 4.39 23.33 -21.37
CA ARG A 128 4.29 24.31 -22.47
C ARG A 128 3.99 23.80 -23.88
N SER A 129 2.80 24.22 -24.35
CA SER A 129 2.47 24.49 -25.74
C SER A 129 3.44 25.50 -26.36
N GLY A 130 3.83 25.28 -27.61
CA GLY A 130 4.52 26.25 -28.45
C GLY A 130 4.66 25.67 -29.85
N GLY A 131 4.04 26.32 -30.83
CA GLY A 131 3.84 25.84 -32.20
C GLY A 131 5.12 25.45 -32.94
N ASN A 132 4.94 24.63 -33.98
CA ASN A 132 5.98 24.31 -34.94
C ASN A 132 5.43 24.57 -36.35
N ASP A 133 5.01 25.81 -36.56
CA ASP A 133 4.76 26.41 -37.85
C ASP A 133 6.09 27.10 -38.19
N GLY A 134 6.97 26.36 -38.83
CA GLY A 134 8.36 26.76 -39.01
C GLY A 134 8.96 26.08 -40.22
N HIS A 135 8.73 26.69 -41.38
CA HIS A 135 9.45 26.46 -42.62
C HIS A 135 10.97 26.35 -42.36
N GLY A 136 11.57 25.29 -42.90
CA GLY A 136 13.00 25.06 -42.99
C GLY A 136 13.33 24.45 -44.35
N PRO A 137 14.56 24.62 -44.86
CA PRO A 137 14.80 25.37 -46.08
C PRO A 137 14.81 24.52 -47.35
N GLU A 138 14.60 25.23 -48.45
CA GLU A 138 14.89 24.87 -49.84
C GLU A 138 16.14 23.98 -49.99
N GLY A 139 15.99 22.93 -50.78
CA GLY A 139 17.12 22.15 -51.25
C GLY A 139 16.67 20.91 -51.99
N GLN A 140 16.70 20.98 -53.33
CA GLN A 140 17.43 20.02 -54.15
C GLN A 140 17.39 20.45 -55.63
N HIS A 141 18.58 20.41 -56.22
CA HIS A 141 18.89 20.65 -57.64
C HIS A 141 18.19 19.65 -58.56
#